data_AF-A0A4Y9NBH8-F1
#
_entry.id   AF-A0A4Y9NBH8-F1
#
_cell.length_a   1.000
_cell.length_b   1.000
_cell.length_c   1.000
_cell.angle_alpha   90.00
_cell.angle_beta   90.00
_cell.angle_gamma   90.00
#
_symmetry.space_group_name_H-M   'P 1'
#
loop_
_entity.id
_entity.type
_entity.pdbx_description
1 polymer ?
#
loop_
_entity_poly.entity_id
_entity_poly.type
_entity_poly.pdbx_seq_one_letter_code
_entity_poly.pdbx_strand_id
1 'polypeptide(L)'
;QGEVLMSPAQMALVAAGVASGTPAAPVQVVGAEPAGPAPTGPGQPVLDALRPLMRQVVLSGTATALGDRGDVYGKTGTAEYGSNVPPDSHGWFVGYQLGGPQGDIAFAVLVEGGQSSSVAVVVTDAFLGALG
;
A
#
# COMPACT_ATOMS: atom_id res chain seq x y z
N GLN A 1 -12.88 6.60 -12.42
CA GLN A 1 -12.74 7.43 -11.19
C GLN A 1 -12.48 8.90 -11.55
N GLY A 2 -12.40 9.82 -10.57
CA GLY A 2 -12.18 11.27 -10.79
C GLY A 2 -10.76 11.62 -11.24
N GLU A 3 -10.34 12.88 -11.08
CA GLU A 3 -9.08 13.43 -11.63
C GLU A 3 -7.83 13.24 -10.73
N VAL A 4 -7.94 12.43 -9.68
CA VAL A 4 -6.80 12.18 -8.77
C VAL A 4 -5.74 11.34 -9.46
N LEU A 5 -4.53 11.89 -9.57
CA LEU A 5 -3.36 11.18 -10.08
C LEU A 5 -2.39 10.91 -8.93
N MET A 6 -2.02 9.64 -8.75
CA MET A 6 -1.03 9.24 -7.76
C MET A 6 -0.22 8.04 -8.25
N SER A 7 1.09 8.10 -8.10
CA SER A 7 1.99 7.00 -8.45
C SER A 7 2.07 5.94 -7.34
N PRO A 8 2.44 4.69 -7.66
CA PRO A 8 2.71 3.68 -6.63
C PRO A 8 3.75 4.14 -5.61
N ALA A 9 4.82 4.82 -6.02
CA ALA A 9 5.84 5.35 -5.11
C ALA A 9 5.25 6.36 -4.10
N GLN A 10 4.35 7.25 -4.55
CA GLN A 10 3.64 8.18 -3.67
C GLN A 10 2.73 7.44 -2.68
N MET A 11 2.00 6.42 -3.13
CA MET A 11 1.15 5.61 -2.25
C MET A 11 1.95 4.81 -1.23
N ALA A 12 3.15 4.32 -1.58
CA ALA A 12 4.04 3.66 -0.64
C ALA A 12 4.50 4.62 0.48
N LEU A 13 4.77 5.88 0.16
CA LEU A 13 5.10 6.91 1.16
C LEU A 13 3.89 7.22 2.07
N VAL A 14 2.68 7.22 1.53
CA VAL A 14 1.46 7.35 2.34
C VAL A 14 1.36 6.18 3.32
N ALA A 15 1.55 4.95 2.84
CA ALA A 15 1.54 3.76 3.70
C ALA A 15 2.64 3.80 4.76
N ALA A 16 3.84 4.25 4.41
CA ALA A 16 4.94 4.44 5.35
C ALA A 16 4.58 5.46 6.43
N GLY A 17 4.00 6.59 6.06
CA GLY A 17 3.53 7.60 7.01
C GLY A 17 2.43 7.10 7.94
N VAL A 18 1.54 6.22 7.45
CA VAL A 18 0.56 5.54 8.32
C VAL A 18 1.27 4.57 9.27
N ALA A 19 2.22 3.78 8.80
CA ALA A 19 2.94 2.81 9.61
C ALA A 19 3.75 3.48 10.74
N SER A 20 4.59 4.46 10.38
CA SER A 20 5.48 5.16 11.33
C SER A 20 4.76 6.22 12.16
N GLY A 21 3.64 6.76 11.66
CA GLY A 21 2.97 7.94 12.21
C GLY A 21 3.71 9.25 11.93
N THR A 22 4.87 9.19 11.27
CA THR A 22 5.69 10.34 10.87
C THR A 22 5.97 10.22 9.38
N PRO A 23 5.25 10.94 8.51
CA PRO A 23 5.57 10.95 7.09
C PRO A 23 7.00 11.41 6.85
N ALA A 24 7.61 10.89 5.80
CA ALA A 24 8.96 11.25 5.40
C ALA A 24 8.96 11.72 3.94
N ALA A 25 9.86 12.64 3.62
CA ALA A 25 10.20 12.92 2.24
C ALA A 25 11.10 11.79 1.69
N PRO A 26 10.92 11.38 0.43
CA PRO A 26 11.67 10.26 -0.13
C PRO A 26 13.16 10.62 -0.34
N VAL A 27 14.01 9.61 -0.16
CA VAL A 27 15.42 9.61 -0.58
C VAL A 27 15.58 8.48 -1.58
N GLN A 28 15.96 8.79 -2.82
CA GLN A 28 16.10 7.78 -3.89
C GLN A 28 17.53 7.29 -4.07
N VAL A 29 18.51 8.12 -3.72
CA VAL A 29 19.93 7.79 -3.82
C VAL A 29 20.47 7.66 -2.40
N VAL A 30 21.10 6.53 -2.10
CA VAL A 30 21.71 6.29 -0.79
C VAL A 30 22.72 7.39 -0.47
N GLY A 31 22.55 8.04 0.68
CA GLY A 31 23.40 9.14 1.13
C GLY A 31 23.04 10.52 0.57
N ALA A 32 21.98 10.64 -0.23
CA ALA A 32 21.46 11.93 -0.65
C ALA A 32 20.51 12.54 0.39
N GLU A 33 20.30 13.85 0.28
CA GLU A 33 19.31 14.56 1.09
C GLU A 33 17.87 14.19 0.68
N PRO A 34 16.89 14.30 1.61
CA PRO A 34 15.48 14.15 1.29
C PRO A 34 15.04 15.10 0.18
N ALA A 35 14.12 14.65 -0.67
CA ALA A 35 13.61 15.42 -1.81
C ALA A 35 12.88 16.72 -1.44
N GLY A 36 12.66 16.99 -0.15
CA GLY A 36 12.00 18.18 0.35
C GLY A 36 11.57 18.04 1.82
N PRO A 37 10.72 18.95 2.32
CA PRO A 37 10.13 18.81 3.65
C PRO A 37 9.16 17.63 3.69
N ALA A 38 9.12 16.94 4.83
CA ALA A 38 8.10 15.93 5.08
C ALA A 38 6.69 16.58 5.14
N PRO A 39 5.66 15.93 4.57
CA PRO A 39 4.30 16.42 4.68
C PRO A 39 3.75 16.22 6.10
N THR A 40 2.72 16.97 6.46
CA THR A 40 1.98 16.75 7.70
C THR A 40 1.22 15.43 7.63
N GLY A 41 1.40 14.58 8.64
CA GLY A 41 0.69 13.31 8.77
C GLY A 41 -0.68 13.46 9.42
N PRO A 42 -1.52 12.42 9.35
CA PRO A 42 -2.73 12.36 10.17
C PRO A 42 -2.37 12.38 11.66
N GLY A 43 -3.24 12.96 12.48
CA GLY A 43 -3.05 12.96 13.94
C GLY A 43 -3.14 11.56 14.55
N GLN A 44 -2.55 11.38 15.73
CA GLN A 44 -2.51 10.09 16.44
C GLN A 44 -3.88 9.39 16.56
N PRO A 45 -5.00 10.09 16.89
CA PRO A 45 -6.30 9.43 16.99
C PRO A 45 -6.78 8.80 15.67
N VAL A 46 -6.39 9.38 14.53
CA VAL A 46 -6.72 8.82 13.20
C VAL A 46 -5.90 7.58 12.95
N LEU A 47 -4.61 7.59 13.30
CA LEU A 47 -3.72 6.44 13.16
C LEU A 47 -4.16 5.27 14.04
N ASP A 48 -4.56 5.55 15.28
CA ASP A 48 -5.04 4.54 16.23
C ASP A 48 -6.30 3.82 15.71
N ALA A 49 -7.17 4.54 14.99
CA ALA A 49 -8.33 3.95 14.34
C ALA A 49 -7.99 3.24 13.02
N LEU A 50 -7.11 3.83 12.21
CA LEU A 50 -6.84 3.37 10.85
C LEU A 50 -6.04 2.07 10.81
N ARG A 51 -4.99 1.93 11.63
CA ARG A 51 -4.10 0.76 11.58
C ARG A 51 -4.82 -0.56 11.89
N PRO A 52 -5.67 -0.65 12.93
CA PRO A 52 -6.47 -1.86 13.16
C PRO A 52 -7.40 -2.19 11.99
N LEU A 53 -8.02 -1.19 11.36
CA LEU A 53 -8.88 -1.41 10.19
C LEU A 53 -8.08 -1.95 9.00
N MET A 54 -6.89 -1.42 8.74
CA MET A 54 -5.99 -1.95 7.72
C MET A 54 -5.53 -3.39 8.04
N ARG A 55 -5.37 -3.74 9.32
CA ARG A 55 -5.07 -5.12 9.72
C ARG A 55 -6.23 -6.06 9.43
N GLN A 56 -7.47 -5.63 9.70
CA GLN A 56 -8.66 -6.44 9.44
C GLN A 56 -8.84 -6.79 7.96
N VAL A 57 -8.41 -5.92 7.03
CA VAL A 57 -8.42 -6.23 5.59
C VAL A 57 -7.63 -7.51 5.28
N VAL A 58 -6.54 -7.75 6.00
CA VAL A 58 -5.68 -8.93 5.83
C VAL A 58 -6.16 -10.10 6.68
N LEU A 59 -6.70 -9.87 7.88
CA LEU A 59 -7.14 -10.96 8.75
C LEU A 59 -8.48 -11.58 8.33
N SER A 60 -9.40 -10.76 7.85
CA SER A 60 -10.80 -11.19 7.60
C SER A 60 -11.45 -10.51 6.39
N GLY A 61 -10.72 -9.66 5.68
CA GLY A 61 -11.24 -8.87 4.56
C GLY A 61 -10.79 -9.35 3.19
N THR A 62 -10.50 -8.39 2.31
CA THR A 62 -10.25 -8.61 0.88
C THR A 62 -8.83 -9.04 0.55
N ALA A 63 -7.91 -9.05 1.52
CA ALA A 63 -6.50 -9.41 1.33
C ALA A 63 -6.09 -10.60 2.22
N THR A 64 -7.03 -11.51 2.52
CA THR A 64 -6.79 -12.68 3.39
C THR A 64 -5.71 -13.63 2.90
N ALA A 65 -5.42 -13.62 1.60
CA ALA A 65 -4.30 -14.37 1.03
C ALA A 65 -2.92 -13.96 1.58
N LEU A 66 -2.81 -12.81 2.25
CA LEU A 66 -1.57 -12.34 2.90
C LEU A 66 -1.53 -12.63 4.40
N GLY A 67 -2.53 -13.35 4.94
CA GLY A 67 -2.69 -13.58 6.39
C GLY A 67 -1.55 -14.37 7.03
N ASP A 68 -0.85 -15.19 6.25
CA ASP A 68 0.31 -15.99 6.66
C ASP A 68 1.66 -15.29 6.44
N ARG A 69 1.66 -14.06 5.89
CA ARG A 69 2.86 -13.22 5.68
C ARG A 69 3.21 -12.38 6.91
N GLY A 70 2.71 -12.75 8.09
CA GLY A 70 2.97 -12.05 9.35
C GLY A 70 2.15 -10.76 9.50
N ASP A 71 2.80 -9.70 9.99
CA ASP A 71 2.15 -8.44 10.36
C ASP A 71 2.00 -7.49 9.17
N VAL A 72 1.18 -7.92 8.21
CA VAL A 72 0.77 -7.13 7.05
C VAL A 72 -0.52 -6.36 7.34
N TYR A 73 -0.50 -5.09 6.94
CA TYR A 73 -1.58 -4.12 7.05
C TYR A 73 -1.77 -3.48 5.68
N GLY A 74 -3.01 -3.31 5.23
CA GLY A 74 -3.20 -2.67 3.93
C GLY A 74 -4.64 -2.42 3.56
N LYS A 75 -4.83 -1.94 2.35
CA LYS A 75 -6.14 -1.80 1.75
C LYS A 75 -6.11 -2.16 0.26
N THR A 76 -7.10 -2.94 -0.16
CA THR A 76 -7.35 -3.21 -1.58
C THR A 76 -8.14 -2.08 -2.23
N GLY A 77 -7.93 -1.88 -3.53
CA GLY A 77 -8.70 -0.94 -4.34
C GLY A 77 -8.78 -1.36 -5.81
N THR A 78 -9.77 -0.82 -6.52
CA THR A 78 -9.89 -0.93 -7.97
C THR A 78 -10.03 0.46 -8.57
N ALA A 79 -9.47 0.69 -9.77
CA ALA A 79 -9.59 1.97 -10.47
C ALA A 79 -10.10 1.74 -11.89
N GLU A 80 -11.38 2.06 -12.12
CA GLU A 80 -12.03 1.93 -13.42
C GLU A 80 -11.63 3.04 -14.39
N TYR A 81 -11.40 2.66 -15.65
CA TYR A 81 -10.98 3.52 -16.76
C TYR A 81 -11.57 3.06 -18.10
N GLY A 82 -11.44 3.91 -19.12
CA GLY A 82 -11.90 3.62 -20.48
C GLY A 82 -13.42 3.72 -20.66
N SER A 83 -13.90 3.34 -21.84
CA SER A 83 -15.32 3.42 -22.25
C SER A 83 -15.97 2.06 -22.51
N ASN A 84 -15.30 0.96 -22.13
CA ASN A 84 -15.84 -0.40 -22.24
C ASN A 84 -17.00 -0.63 -21.26
N VAL A 85 -17.84 -1.65 -21.51
CA VAL A 85 -18.95 -2.05 -20.62
C VAL A 85 -18.87 -3.56 -20.32
N PRO A 86 -18.53 -3.96 -19.08
CA PRO A 86 -18.08 -3.09 -17.98
C PRO A 86 -16.74 -2.40 -18.30
N PRO A 87 -16.43 -1.27 -17.63
CA PRO A 87 -15.15 -0.57 -17.83
C PRO A 87 -13.98 -1.45 -17.39
N ASP A 88 -12.82 -1.21 -17.99
CA ASP A 88 -11.58 -1.87 -17.54
C ASP A 88 -11.16 -1.30 -16.19
N SER A 89 -10.41 -2.09 -15.42
CA SER A 89 -10.04 -1.72 -14.06
C SER A 89 -8.62 -2.11 -13.71
N HIS A 90 -7.92 -1.22 -13.02
CA HIS A 90 -6.64 -1.52 -12.40
C HIS A 90 -6.85 -2.14 -11.01
N GLY A 91 -6.03 -3.12 -10.64
CA GLY A 91 -5.99 -3.70 -9.30
C GLY A 91 -4.96 -3.01 -8.43
N TRP A 92 -5.32 -2.66 -7.19
CA TRP A 92 -4.41 -2.05 -6.22
C TRP A 92 -4.39 -2.81 -4.91
N PHE A 93 -3.21 -2.91 -4.32
CA PHE A 93 -3.04 -3.17 -2.90
C PHE A 93 -1.92 -2.28 -2.35
N VAL A 94 -2.25 -1.49 -1.32
CA VAL A 94 -1.32 -0.56 -0.69
C VAL A 94 -1.25 -0.88 0.80
N GLY A 95 -0.04 -0.97 1.35
CA GLY A 95 0.13 -1.46 2.71
C GLY A 95 1.56 -1.39 3.23
N TYR A 96 1.75 -2.02 4.37
CA TYR A 96 3.04 -2.18 5.02
C TYR A 96 3.11 -3.50 5.79
N GLN A 97 4.32 -4.01 5.96
CA GLN A 97 4.66 -5.15 6.80
C GLN A 97 5.60 -4.66 7.91
N LEU A 98 5.31 -5.05 9.15
CA LEU A 98 6.17 -4.76 10.30
C LEU A 98 6.95 -6.02 10.71
N GLY A 99 8.20 -5.85 11.11
CA GLY A 99 9.03 -6.93 11.65
C GLY A 99 9.28 -8.10 10.68
N GLY A 100 9.22 -7.84 9.36
CA GLY A 100 9.50 -8.85 8.34
C GLY A 100 10.98 -9.23 8.25
N PRO A 101 11.37 -10.17 7.36
CA PRO A 101 12.77 -10.59 7.18
C PRO A 101 13.73 -9.43 6.88
N GLN A 102 13.22 -8.39 6.21
CA GLN A 102 13.96 -7.19 5.83
C GLN A 102 13.65 -5.99 6.76
N GLY A 103 13.00 -6.23 7.91
CA GLY A 103 12.48 -5.21 8.80
C GLY A 103 11.12 -4.65 8.35
N ASP A 104 10.86 -3.40 8.71
CA ASP A 104 9.61 -2.71 8.37
C ASP A 104 9.64 -2.20 6.92
N ILE A 105 8.64 -2.57 6.12
CA ILE A 105 8.53 -2.17 4.71
C ILE A 105 7.13 -1.66 4.41
N ALA A 106 7.04 -0.50 3.75
CA ALA A 106 5.82 -0.01 3.12
C ALA A 106 5.88 -0.20 1.60
N PHE A 107 4.74 -0.49 0.99
CA PHE A 107 4.65 -0.84 -0.43
C PHE A 107 3.33 -0.39 -1.05
N ALA A 108 3.32 -0.31 -2.38
CA ALA A 108 2.13 -0.14 -3.19
C ALA A 108 2.28 -0.99 -4.45
N VAL A 109 1.33 -1.90 -4.66
CA VAL A 109 1.26 -2.78 -5.82
C VAL A 109 0.10 -2.36 -6.69
N LEU A 110 0.40 -2.02 -7.94
CA LEU A 110 -0.53 -1.70 -9.01
C LEU A 110 -0.43 -2.77 -10.10
N VAL A 111 -1.56 -3.35 -10.48
CA VAL A 111 -1.68 -4.21 -11.65
C VAL A 111 -2.60 -3.52 -12.65
N GLU A 112 -2.00 -2.94 -13.68
CA GLU A 112 -2.73 -2.34 -14.80
C GLU A 112 -3.53 -3.40 -15.55
N GLY A 113 -4.76 -3.07 -15.96
CA GLY A 113 -5.72 -4.04 -16.54
C GLY A 113 -6.01 -5.27 -15.68
N GLY A 114 -5.71 -5.26 -14.38
CA GLY A 114 -5.87 -6.44 -13.51
C GLY A 114 -7.32 -6.84 -13.23
N GLN A 115 -8.30 -5.99 -13.57
CA GLN A 115 -9.75 -6.12 -13.38
C GLN A 115 -10.24 -6.35 -11.93
N SER A 116 -9.35 -6.71 -11.01
CA SER A 116 -9.64 -7.02 -9.62
C SER A 116 -8.42 -6.72 -8.74
N SER A 117 -8.70 -6.24 -7.52
CA SER A 117 -7.67 -6.05 -6.51
C SER A 117 -7.01 -7.36 -6.04
N SER A 118 -7.67 -8.51 -6.21
CA SER A 118 -7.11 -9.83 -5.85
C SER A 118 -5.81 -10.13 -6.59
N VAL A 119 -5.66 -9.67 -7.84
CA VAL A 119 -4.43 -9.85 -8.61
C VAL A 119 -3.28 -9.06 -7.99
N ALA A 120 -3.53 -7.82 -7.53
CA ALA A 120 -2.53 -7.04 -6.81
C ALA A 120 -2.15 -7.68 -5.47
N VAL A 121 -3.11 -8.32 -4.78
CA VAL A 121 -2.83 -9.11 -3.56
C VAL A 121 -1.92 -10.30 -3.87
N VAL A 122 -2.17 -11.06 -4.94
CA VAL A 122 -1.31 -12.19 -5.35
C VAL A 122 0.11 -11.72 -5.72
N VAL A 123 0.24 -10.61 -6.44
CA VAL A 123 1.57 -10.04 -6.74
C VAL A 123 2.27 -9.60 -5.46
N THR A 124 1.54 -9.04 -4.50
CA THR A 124 2.08 -8.67 -3.18
C THR A 124 2.56 -9.90 -2.42
N ASP A 125 1.82 -11.01 -2.49
CA ASP A 125 2.19 -12.26 -1.84
C ASP A 125 3.54 -12.78 -2.36
N ALA A 126 3.70 -12.79 -3.69
CA ALA A 126 4.95 -13.16 -4.34
C ALA A 126 6.10 -12.21 -3.96
N PHE A 127 5.85 -10.90 -3.93
CA PHE A 127 6.84 -9.91 -3.51
C PHE A 127 7.31 -10.14 -2.07
N LEU A 128 6.39 -10.22 -1.11
CA LEU A 128 6.73 -10.43 0.30
C LEU A 128 7.38 -11.80 0.53
N GLY A 129 6.95 -12.83 -0.20
CA GLY A 129 7.57 -14.15 -0.16
C GLY A 129 9.00 -14.20 -0.69
N ALA A 130 9.41 -13.24 -1.53
CA ALA A 130 10.76 -13.14 -2.08
C ALA A 130 11.72 -12.29 -1.22
N LEU A 131 11.25 -11.67 -0.13
CA LEU A 131 12.07 -10.87 0.77
C LEU A 131 12.88 -11.72 1.77
N GLY A 132 12.69 -13.05 1.80
CA GLY A 132 13.40 -13.98 2.68
C GLY A 132 13.84 -15.24 1.95
#